data_AF-A0A0G4MJ22-F1
#
_entry.id   AF-A0A0G4MJ22-F1
#
_cell.length_a   1.000
_cell.length_b   1.000
_cell.length_c   1.000
_cell.angle_alpha   90.00
_cell.angle_beta   90.00
_cell.angle_gamma   90.00
#
_symmetry.space_group_name_H-M   'P 1'
#
loop_
_entity.id
_entity.type
_entity.pdbx_description
1 polymer ?
#
loop_
_entity_poly.entity_id
_entity_poly.type
_entity_poly.pdbx_seq_one_letter_code
_entity_poly.pdbx_strand_id
1 'polypeptide(L)'
;MTSGAQQALRRTMEIYSNTTRFAFACNQSNKIIEPLQSRCAILRYGRLTDAQVVKRLMQIIEAENVQYSDDGLAALVFSAEGDMRQ
;
A
#
# COMPACT_ATOMS: atom_id res chain seq x y z
N MET A 1 12.51 10.04 4.52
CA MET A 1 13.10 11.13 3.71
C MET A 1 13.10 12.41 4.55
N THR A 2 14.25 13.05 4.74
CA THR A 2 14.34 14.31 5.48
C THR A 2 13.58 15.42 4.75
N SER A 3 13.08 16.43 5.48
CA SER A 3 12.38 17.57 4.88
C SER A 3 13.20 18.24 3.78
N GLY A 4 14.49 18.50 4.04
CA GLY A 4 15.41 19.09 3.06
C GLY A 4 15.51 18.30 1.75
N ALA A 5 15.52 16.97 1.81
CA ALA A 5 15.51 16.14 0.60
C ALA A 5 14.18 16.25 -0.16
N GLN A 6 13.04 16.33 0.54
CA GLN A 6 11.73 16.56 -0.10
C GLN A 6 11.66 17.93 -0.78
N GLN A 7 12.20 18.96 -0.12
CA GLN A 7 12.29 20.32 -0.67
C GLN A 7 13.11 20.34 -1.98
N ALA A 8 14.24 19.63 -2.02
CA ALA A 8 15.05 19.52 -3.23
C ALA A 8 14.30 18.78 -4.35
N LEU A 9 13.60 17.69 -4.00
CA LEU A 9 12.86 16.87 -4.95
C LEU A 9 11.73 17.64 -5.66
N ARG A 10 11.09 18.58 -4.96
CA ARG A 10 10.01 19.42 -5.52
C ARG A 10 10.42 20.07 -6.84
N ARG A 11 11.60 20.69 -6.90
CA ARG A 11 12.03 21.41 -8.10
C ARG A 11 12.33 20.46 -9.26
N THR A 12 12.91 19.31 -8.96
CA THR A 12 13.15 18.25 -9.95
C THR A 12 11.85 17.73 -10.55
N MET A 13 10.82 17.51 -9.72
CA MET A 13 9.51 17.07 -10.20
C MET A 13 8.84 18.09 -11.13
N GLU A 14 9.00 19.39 -10.86
CA GLU A 14 8.46 20.45 -11.71
C GLU A 14 9.17 20.49 -13.08
N ILE A 15 10.50 20.51 -13.07
CA ILE A 15 11.33 20.64 -14.29
C ILE A 15 11.12 19.44 -15.23
N TYR A 16 11.04 18.23 -14.70
CA TYR A 16 11.00 16.99 -15.50
C TYR A 16 9.62 16.34 -15.59
N SER A 17 8.55 17.08 -15.29
CA SER A 17 7.17 16.56 -15.29
C SER A 17 6.70 16.00 -16.63
N ASN A 18 7.25 16.50 -17.74
CA ASN A 18 6.92 16.04 -19.09
C ASN A 18 7.55 14.69 -19.47
N THR A 19 8.70 14.36 -18.90
CA THR A 19 9.48 13.16 -19.25
C THR A 19 9.45 12.09 -18.17
N THR A 20 9.21 12.49 -16.92
CA THR A 20 9.39 11.63 -15.73
C THR A 20 8.18 11.74 -14.81
N ARG A 21 7.66 10.59 -14.38
CA ARG A 21 6.58 10.50 -13.38
C ARG A 21 7.13 9.93 -12.08
N PHE A 22 6.63 10.48 -10.97
CA PHE A 22 7.05 10.10 -9.62
C PHE A 22 5.90 9.37 -8.92
N ALA A 23 6.23 8.30 -8.20
CA ALA A 23 5.31 7.58 -7.34
C ALA A 23 5.90 7.51 -5.93
N PHE A 24 5.11 7.90 -4.93
CA PHE A 24 5.51 7.87 -3.52
C PHE A 24 4.69 6.83 -2.79
N ALA A 25 5.35 5.78 -2.29
CA ALA A 25 4.76 4.83 -1.36
C ALA A 25 5.06 5.28 0.07
N CYS A 26 4.03 5.60 0.85
CA CYS A 26 4.18 5.97 2.25
C CYS A 26 2.96 5.55 3.08
N ASN A 27 3.20 5.16 4.34
CA ASN A 27 2.12 4.80 5.27
C ASN A 27 1.49 6.02 5.93
N GLN A 28 2.20 7.16 5.90
CA GLN A 28 1.87 8.37 6.63
C GLN A 28 2.03 9.57 5.69
N SER A 29 0.93 9.97 5.03
CA SER A 29 0.95 11.08 4.09
C SER A 29 1.31 12.41 4.75
N ASN A 30 1.05 12.57 6.05
CA ASN A 30 1.42 13.76 6.83
C ASN A 30 2.94 13.98 6.93
N LYS A 31 3.77 12.96 6.69
CA LYS A 31 5.23 13.08 6.63
C LYS A 31 5.74 13.58 5.28
N ILE A 32 4.86 13.70 4.29
CA ILE A 32 5.16 14.28 2.98
C ILE A 32 4.85 15.77 3.04
N ILE A 33 5.78 16.61 2.59
CA ILE A 33 5.56 18.07 2.59
C ILE A 33 4.40 18.44 1.66
N GLU A 34 3.60 19.44 2.04
CA GLU A 34 2.44 19.91 1.28
C GLU A 34 2.76 20.28 -0.19
N PRO A 35 3.94 20.86 -0.53
CA PRO A 35 4.29 21.10 -1.92
C PRO A 35 4.36 19.85 -2.79
N LEU A 36 4.74 18.70 -2.24
CA LEU A 36 4.73 17.44 -2.99
C LEU A 36 3.32 16.86 -3.08
N GLN A 37 2.54 16.93 -1.99
CA GLN A 37 1.16 16.44 -1.98
C GLN A 37 0.26 17.16 -3.00
N SER A 38 0.35 18.48 -3.09
CA SER A 38 -0.41 19.30 -4.05
C SER A 38 -0.11 19.01 -5.52
N ARG A 39 1.01 18.33 -5.82
CA ARG A 39 1.44 17.98 -7.19
C ARG A 39 1.16 16.51 -7.55
N CYS A 40 0.67 15.73 -6.60
CA CYS A 40 0.44 14.30 -6.78
C CYS A 40 -1.04 13.96 -6.60
N ALA A 41 -1.52 12.96 -7.34
CA ALA A 41 -2.78 12.31 -6.99
C ALA A 41 -2.57 11.50 -5.70
N ILE A 42 -3.42 11.72 -4.69
CA ILE A 42 -3.36 10.99 -3.42
C ILE A 42 -4.27 9.77 -3.52
N LEU A 43 -3.66 8.59 -3.60
CA LEU A 43 -4.38 7.33 -3.48
C LEU A 43 -4.25 6.82 -2.04
N ARG A 44 -5.38 6.71 -1.34
CA ARG A 44 -5.43 6.18 0.03
C ARG A 44 -5.76 4.69 -0.03
N TYR A 45 -4.84 3.87 0.47
CA TYR A 45 -5.06 2.45 0.67
C TYR A 45 -5.63 2.24 2.07
N GLY A 46 -6.86 1.71 2.13
CA GLY A 46 -7.45 1.23 3.37
C GLY A 46 -6.97 -0.17 3.72
N ARG A 47 -7.33 -0.63 4.92
CA ARG A 47 -7.20 -2.05 5.28
C ARG A 47 -8.03 -2.90 4.32
N LEU A 48 -7.53 -4.09 4.02
CA LEU A 48 -8.30 -5.04 3.21
C LEU A 48 -9.51 -5.51 4.02
N THR A 49 -10.61 -5.73 3.31
CA THR A 49 -11.77 -6.39 3.90
C THR A 49 -11.49 -7.89 4.05
N ASP A 50 -12.08 -8.52 5.06
CA ASP A 50 -11.96 -9.95 5.31
C ASP A 50 -12.28 -10.78 4.06
N ALA A 51 -13.31 -10.38 3.32
CA ALA A 51 -13.68 -11.03 2.06
C ALA A 51 -12.58 -10.95 0.98
N GLN A 52 -11.85 -9.84 0.90
CA GLN A 52 -10.72 -9.69 -0.02
C GLN A 52 -9.53 -10.55 0.40
N VAL A 53 -9.26 -10.64 1.71
CA VAL A 53 -8.20 -11.47 2.27
C VAL A 53 -8.50 -12.95 2.02
N VAL A 54 -9.70 -13.42 2.37
CA VAL A 54 -10.17 -14.80 2.11
C VAL A 54 -10.06 -15.15 0.63
N LYS A 55 -10.55 -14.27 -0.26
CA LYS A 55 -10.48 -14.50 -1.70
C LYS A 55 -9.04 -14.71 -2.17
N ARG A 56 -8.09 -13.92 -1.65
CA ARG A 56 -6.68 -14.06 -2.02
C ARG A 56 -6.04 -15.31 -1.41
N LEU A 57 -6.39 -15.66 -0.17
CA LEU A 57 -5.92 -16.88 0.47
C LEU A 57 -6.39 -18.14 -0.28
N MET A 58 -7.66 -18.19 -0.70
CA MET A 58 -8.19 -19.31 -1.48
C MET A 58 -7.39 -19.55 -2.78
N GLN A 59 -7.01 -18.47 -3.48
CA GLN A 59 -6.17 -18.57 -4.68
C GLN A 59 -4.79 -19.16 -4.40
N ILE A 60 -4.21 -18.86 -3.23
CA ILE A 60 -2.89 -19.37 -2.82
C ILE A 60 -3.01 -20.84 -2.41
N ILE A 61 -4.04 -21.18 -1.63
CA ILE A 61 -4.32 -22.55 -1.19
C ILE A 61 -4.53 -23.47 -2.38
N GLU A 62 -5.28 -23.03 -3.40
CA GLU A 62 -5.51 -23.79 -4.63
C GLU A 62 -4.21 -23.98 -5.43
N ALA A 63 -3.38 -22.94 -5.53
CA ALA A 63 -2.11 -22.99 -6.26
C ALA A 63 -1.05 -23.88 -5.57
N GLU A 64 -0.98 -23.83 -4.25
CA GLU A 64 0.01 -24.55 -3.43
C GLU A 64 -0.52 -25.91 -2.93
N ASN A 65 -1.79 -26.22 -3.19
CA ASN A 65 -2.50 -27.43 -2.76
C ASN A 65 -2.36 -27.72 -1.26
N VAL A 66 -2.56 -26.69 -0.44
CA VAL A 66 -2.41 -26.76 1.03
C VAL A 66 -3.70 -27.23 1.67
N GLN A 67 -3.60 -28.14 2.64
CA GLN A 67 -4.75 -28.54 3.46
C GLN A 67 -5.13 -27.41 4.43
N TYR A 68 -6.41 -27.06 4.46
CA TYR A 68 -6.93 -26.00 5.33
C TYR A 68 -8.24 -26.45 6.00
N SER A 69 -8.57 -25.76 7.09
CA SER A 69 -9.88 -25.85 7.75
C SER A 69 -10.56 -24.48 7.73
N ASP A 70 -11.89 -24.47 7.65
CA ASP A 70 -12.65 -23.21 7.60
C ASP A 70 -12.45 -22.37 8.87
N ASP A 71 -12.39 -23.03 10.04
CA ASP A 71 -12.10 -22.37 11.32
C ASP A 71 -10.68 -21.78 11.36
N GLY A 72 -9.70 -22.48 10.78
CA GLY A 72 -8.32 -22.00 10.70
C GLY A 72 -8.17 -20.80 9.78
N LEU A 73 -8.90 -20.79 8.66
CA LEU A 73 -8.94 -19.66 7.74
C LEU A 73 -9.59 -18.44 8.38
N ALA A 74 -10.70 -18.63 9.11
CA ALA A 74 -11.37 -17.58 9.85
C ALA A 74 -10.45 -16.99 10.94
N ALA A 75 -9.73 -17.84 11.68
CA ALA A 75 -8.78 -17.40 12.70
C ALA A 75 -7.60 -16.60 12.10
N LEU A 76 -7.08 -17.02 10.94
CA LEU A 76 -6.02 -16.30 10.22
C LEU A 76 -6.49 -14.91 9.78
N VAL A 77 -7.67 -14.84 9.14
CA VAL A 77 -8.23 -13.57 8.68
C VAL A 77 -8.50 -12.63 9.86
N PHE A 78 -9.01 -13.17 10.97
CA PHE A 78 -9.21 -12.42 12.20
C PHE A 78 -7.89 -11.88 12.77
N SER A 79 -6.83 -12.70 12.80
CA SER A 79 -5.52 -12.30 13.30
C SER A 79 -4.79 -11.31 12.38
N ALA A 80 -5.07 -11.33 11.08
CA ALA A 80 -4.41 -10.48 10.09
C ALA A 80 -4.88 -9.00 10.17
N GLU A 81 -6.07 -8.74 10.73
CA GLU A 81 -6.69 -7.41 10.83
C GLU A 81 -6.62 -6.55 9.54
N GLY A 82 -6.70 -7.19 8.37
CA GLY A 82 -6.63 -6.54 7.06
C GLY A 82 -5.20 -6.28 6.53
N ASP A 83 -4.16 -6.79 7.18
CA ASP A 83 -2.79 -6.89 6.65
C ASP A 83 -2.57 -8.24 5.96
N MET A 84 -2.46 -8.24 4.63
CA MET A 84 -2.24 -9.46 3.84
C MET A 84 -0.89 -10.14 4.08
N ARG A 85 0.07 -9.44 4.70
CA ARG A 85 1.44 -9.94 4.87
C ARG A 85 1.60 -10.76 6.17
N GLN A 86 0.76 -10.50 7.17
CA GLN A 86 0.72 -11.25 8.44
C GLN A 86 0.13 -12.64 8.20
#